data_AF-A0A7S4MV59-F1
#
_entry.id   AF-A0A7S4MV59-F1
#
_cell.length_a   1.000
_cell.length_b   1.000
_cell.length_c   1.000
_cell.angle_alpha   90.00
_cell.angle_beta   90.00
_cell.angle_gamma   90.00
#
_symmetry.space_group_name_H-M   'P 1'
#
loop_
_entity.id
_entity.type
_entity.pdbx_description
1 polymer ?
#
loop_
_entity_poly.entity_id
_entity_poly.type
_entity_poly.pdbx_seq_one_letter_code
_entity_poly.pdbx_strand_id
1 'polypeptide(L)'
;MSDPTIWEQCLTDNGNNETQAMQCVVDNAMAYTDEQVGNIADGVNVFYLIFAGALVYFMQTGFAMLCAGSIRAKNCKNVLLWNLLDSCGGAIAFWSVGYAFAYGGDTE
;
A
#
# COMPACT_ATOMS: atom_id res chain seq x y z
N MET A 1 -30.39 -2.22 -22.50
CA MET A 1 -29.70 -3.52 -22.30
C MET A 1 -29.50 -3.63 -20.80
N SER A 2 -30.33 -4.42 -20.14
CA SER A 2 -30.24 -4.70 -18.71
C SER A 2 -29.28 -5.87 -18.52
N ASP A 3 -28.23 -5.68 -17.74
CA ASP A 3 -27.28 -6.76 -17.45
C ASP A 3 -28.01 -7.91 -16.74
N PRO A 4 -27.81 -9.17 -17.16
CA PRO A 4 -28.48 -10.31 -16.55
C PRO A 4 -28.08 -10.44 -15.08
N THR A 5 -29.05 -10.81 -14.25
CA THR A 5 -28.77 -11.08 -12.82
C THR A 5 -27.90 -12.34 -12.68
N ILE A 6 -27.12 -12.45 -11.59
CA ILE A 6 -26.27 -13.63 -11.33
C ILE A 6 -27.05 -14.95 -11.43
N TRP A 7 -28.32 -14.93 -10.99
CA TRP A 7 -29.23 -16.07 -11.12
C TRP A 7 -29.49 -16.46 -12.60
N GLU A 8 -29.70 -15.47 -13.46
CA GLU A 8 -29.98 -15.66 -14.89
C GLU A 8 -28.73 -16.10 -15.67
N GLN A 9 -27.54 -15.62 -15.28
CA GLN A 9 -26.26 -16.10 -15.78
C GLN A 9 -25.99 -17.56 -15.36
N CYS A 10 -26.12 -17.89 -14.08
CA CYS A 10 -25.86 -19.25 -13.59
C CYS A 10 -26.82 -20.30 -14.17
N LEU A 11 -28.08 -19.93 -14.47
CA LEU A 11 -29.03 -20.80 -15.17
C LEU A 11 -28.65 -21.01 -16.64
N THR A 12 -28.10 -19.99 -17.30
CA THR A 12 -27.66 -20.08 -18.71
C THR A 12 -26.42 -20.97 -18.84
N ASP A 13 -25.52 -20.92 -17.87
CA ASP A 13 -24.28 -21.71 -17.87
C ASP A 13 -24.47 -23.20 -17.49
N ASN A 14 -25.46 -23.51 -16.64
CA ASN A 14 -25.65 -24.87 -16.08
C ASN A 14 -26.87 -25.63 -16.63
N GLY A 15 -27.70 -25.01 -17.48
CA GLY A 15 -28.87 -25.65 -18.06
C GLY A 15 -29.92 -26.10 -17.03
N ASN A 16 -30.65 -27.18 -17.32
CA ASN A 16 -31.73 -27.72 -16.48
C ASN A 16 -31.26 -28.44 -15.20
N ASN A 17 -29.97 -28.36 -14.87
CA ASN A 17 -29.40 -28.93 -13.65
C ASN A 17 -29.48 -27.91 -12.51
N GLU A 18 -30.66 -27.80 -11.90
CA GLU A 18 -30.97 -26.81 -10.86
C GLU A 18 -29.99 -26.85 -9.66
N THR A 19 -29.44 -28.02 -9.34
CA THR A 19 -28.44 -28.18 -8.28
C THR A 19 -27.10 -27.54 -8.62
N GLN A 20 -26.67 -27.56 -9.89
CA GLN A 20 -25.44 -26.92 -10.35
C GLN A 20 -25.62 -25.40 -10.49
N ALA A 21 -26.78 -24.95 -10.94
CA ALA A 21 -27.12 -23.53 -10.98
C ALA A 21 -27.12 -22.91 -9.56
N MET A 22 -27.66 -23.64 -8.58
CA MET A 22 -27.64 -23.20 -7.18
C MET A 22 -26.21 -23.18 -6.60
N GLN A 23 -25.35 -24.13 -6.99
CA GLN A 23 -23.92 -24.11 -6.62
C GLN A 23 -23.20 -22.88 -7.22
N CYS A 24 -23.40 -22.59 -8.51
CA CYS A 24 -22.84 -21.41 -9.17
C CYS A 24 -23.21 -20.11 -8.45
N VAL A 25 -24.44 -19.96 -7.99
CA VAL A 25 -24.88 -18.76 -7.26
C VAL A 25 -24.17 -18.64 -5.92
N VAL A 26 -24.00 -19.76 -5.21
CA VAL A 26 -23.26 -19.80 -3.94
C VAL A 26 -21.77 -19.49 -4.17
N ASP A 27 -21.15 -20.01 -5.23
CA ASP A 27 -19.75 -19.75 -5.58
C ASP A 27 -19.52 -18.27 -5.94
N ASN A 28 -20.42 -17.66 -6.71
CA ASN A 28 -20.37 -16.22 -6.99
C ASN A 28 -20.57 -15.40 -5.70
N ALA A 29 -21.55 -15.75 -4.86
CA ALA A 29 -21.76 -15.09 -3.58
C ALA A 29 -20.52 -15.16 -2.67
N MET A 30 -19.86 -16.32 -2.60
CA MET A 30 -18.60 -16.48 -1.87
C MET A 30 -17.46 -15.67 -2.49
N ALA A 31 -17.34 -15.65 -3.82
CA ALA A 31 -16.33 -14.85 -4.53
C ALA A 31 -16.48 -13.34 -4.25
N TYR A 32 -17.71 -12.81 -4.24
CA TYR A 32 -17.95 -11.40 -3.86
C TYR A 32 -17.51 -11.10 -2.42
N THR A 33 -17.75 -12.04 -1.49
CA THR A 33 -17.31 -11.84 -0.10
C THR A 33 -15.80 -11.91 0.05
N ASP A 34 -15.12 -12.79 -0.68
CA ASP A 34 -13.66 -12.93 -0.65
C ASP A 34 -12.98 -11.70 -1.29
N GLU A 35 -13.54 -11.20 -2.40
CA GLU A 35 -13.07 -9.96 -3.03
C GLU A 35 -13.21 -8.75 -2.08
N GLN A 36 -14.31 -8.64 -1.34
CA GLN A 36 -14.47 -7.58 -0.34
C GLN A 36 -13.47 -7.70 0.81
N VAL A 37 -13.22 -8.92 1.30
CA VAL A 37 -12.23 -9.17 2.35
C VAL A 37 -10.82 -8.87 1.83
N GLY A 38 -10.51 -9.26 0.59
CA GLY A 38 -9.24 -8.97 -0.08
C GLY A 38 -8.99 -7.47 -0.23
N ASN A 39 -9.96 -6.72 -0.73
CA ASN A 39 -9.86 -5.26 -0.87
C ASN A 39 -9.61 -4.55 0.47
N ILE A 40 -10.26 -5.01 1.55
CA ILE A 40 -10.03 -4.46 2.90
C ILE A 40 -8.62 -4.80 3.38
N ALA A 41 -8.17 -6.04 3.19
CA ALA A 41 -6.83 -6.48 3.57
C ALA A 41 -5.74 -5.68 2.85
N ASP A 42 -5.89 -5.46 1.53
CA ASP A 42 -4.95 -4.66 0.74
C ASP A 42 -4.91 -3.21 1.20
N GLY A 43 -6.07 -2.61 1.49
CA GLY A 43 -6.15 -1.25 2.05
C GLY A 43 -5.40 -1.12 3.38
N VAL A 44 -5.54 -2.10 4.27
CA VAL A 44 -4.83 -2.12 5.56
C VAL A 44 -3.33 -2.35 5.37
N ASN A 45 -2.93 -3.22 4.45
CA ASN A 45 -1.52 -3.48 4.14
C ASN A 45 -0.83 -2.22 3.62
N VAL A 46 -1.46 -1.50 2.69
CA VAL A 46 -0.93 -0.23 2.17
C VAL A 46 -0.84 0.82 3.27
N PHE A 47 -1.88 0.95 4.10
CA PHE A 47 -1.85 1.86 5.25
C PHE A 47 -0.71 1.52 6.22
N TYR A 48 -0.53 0.24 6.52
CA TYR A 48 0.55 -0.24 7.38
C TYR A 48 1.93 0.12 6.83
N LEU A 49 2.17 -0.08 5.53
CA LEU A 49 3.44 0.26 4.89
C LEU A 49 3.72 1.76 4.93
N ILE A 50 2.72 2.61 4.66
CA ILE A 50 2.87 4.07 4.73
C ILE A 50 3.13 4.51 6.18
N PHE A 51 2.42 3.93 7.14
CA PHE A 51 2.59 4.24 8.57
C PHE A 51 3.98 3.81 9.08
N ALA A 52 4.41 2.60 8.74
CA ALA A 52 5.74 2.10 9.05
C ALA A 52 6.83 2.98 8.41
N GLY A 53 6.65 3.38 7.14
CA GLY A 53 7.52 4.33 6.46
C GLY A 53 7.62 5.68 7.17
N ALA A 54 6.50 6.21 7.67
CA ALA A 54 6.47 7.45 8.44
C ALA A 54 7.25 7.33 9.77
N LEU A 55 7.14 6.20 10.46
CA LEU A 55 7.92 5.93 11.69
C LEU A 55 9.43 5.85 11.41
N VAL A 56 9.83 5.22 10.30
CA VAL A 56 11.24 5.16 9.88
C VAL A 56 11.75 6.55 9.52
N TYR A 57 10.99 7.36 8.79
CA TYR A 57 11.36 8.75 8.49
C TYR A 57 11.53 9.60 9.76
N PHE A 58 10.72 9.33 10.79
CA PHE A 58 10.84 10.00 12.09
C PHE A 58 12.15 9.68 12.83
N MET A 59 12.88 8.60 12.49
CA MET A 59 14.19 8.31 13.09
C MET A 59 15.22 9.41 12.78
N GLN A 60 15.27 9.87 11.52
CA GLN A 60 16.21 10.91 11.11
C GLN A 60 15.92 12.24 11.82
N THR A 61 14.63 12.60 11.89
CA THR A 61 14.17 13.79 12.63
C THR A 61 14.40 13.66 14.14
N GLY A 62 14.27 12.45 14.70
CA GLY A 62 14.50 12.15 16.11
C GLY A 62 15.96 12.36 16.53
N PHE A 63 16.91 11.85 15.75
CA PHE A 63 18.34 12.11 16.00
C PHE A 63 18.69 13.59 15.87
N ALA A 64 18.14 14.26 14.86
CA ALA A 64 18.32 15.70 14.68
C ALA A 64 17.86 16.50 15.92
N MET A 65 16.70 16.15 16.50
CA MET A 65 16.19 16.78 17.73
C MET A 65 17.08 16.53 18.95
N LEU A 66 17.58 15.30 19.13
CA LEU A 66 18.49 14.95 20.23
C LEU A 66 19.84 15.70 20.12
N CYS A 67 20.41 15.78 18.92
CA CYS A 67 21.64 16.52 18.66
C CYS A 67 21.43 18.03 18.82
N ALA A 68 20.30 18.57 18.35
CA ALA A 68 19.92 19.96 18.51
C ALA A 68 19.81 20.40 19.98
N GLY A 69 19.35 19.51 20.86
CA GLY A 69 19.28 19.75 22.31
C GLY A 69 20.64 19.72 23.02
N SER A 70 21.64 19.04 22.44
CA SER A 70 22.96 18.83 23.04
C SER A 70 24.02 19.87 22.61
N ILE A 71 23.69 20.77 21.68
CA ILE A 71 24.61 21.79 21.13
C ILE A 71 24.13 23.22 21.39
N ARG A 72 25.07 24.17 21.41
CA ARG A 72 24.78 25.60 21.62
C ARG A 72 23.84 26.12 20.51
N ALA A 73 22.78 26.83 20.90
CA ALA A 73 21.74 27.33 19.99
C ALA A 73 22.26 28.13 18.78
N LYS A 74 23.43 28.77 18.89
CA LYS A 74 24.06 29.54 17.81
C LYS A 74 24.49 28.67 16.61
N ASN A 75 24.83 27.39 16.84
CA ASN A 75 25.27 26.47 15.78
C ASN A 75 24.22 25.39 15.46
N CYS A 76 23.23 25.21 16.33
CA CYS A 76 22.14 24.24 16.19
C CYS A 76 21.36 24.39 14.88
N LYS A 77 21.00 25.63 14.51
CA LYS A 77 20.28 25.94 13.27
C LYS A 77 21.01 25.47 12.01
N ASN A 78 22.34 25.58 11.99
CA ASN A 78 23.11 25.15 10.82
C ASN A 78 23.05 23.62 10.69
N VAL A 79 23.30 22.88 11.77
CA VAL A 79 23.27 21.40 11.77
C VAL A 79 21.89 20.84 11.41
N LEU A 80 20.81 21.44 11.93
CA LEU A 80 19.45 20.99 11.64
C LEU A 80 19.09 21.15 10.16
N LEU A 81 19.58 22.23 9.52
CA LEU A 81 19.33 22.50 8.11
C LEU A 81 19.94 21.44 7.20
N TRP A 82 21.17 21.01 7.51
CA TRP A 82 21.82 19.92 6.77
C TRP A 82 21.12 18.57 6.99
N ASN A 83 20.61 18.31 8.19
CA ASN A 83 19.86 17.09 8.49
C ASN A 83 18.53 17.03 7.72
N LEU A 84 17.84 18.15 7.58
CA LEU A 84 16.62 18.26 6.78
C LEU A 84 16.91 18.15 5.27
N LEU A 85 18.01 18.75 4.81
CA LEU A 85 18.43 18.65 3.41
C LEU A 85 18.79 17.21 3.02
N ASP A 86 19.38 16.43 3.92
CA ASP A 86 19.69 15.02 3.70
C ASP A 86 18.40 14.18 3.59
N SER A 87 17.40 14.41 4.45
CA SER A 87 16.13 13.67 4.39
C SER A 87 15.32 13.98 3.12
N CYS A 88 15.26 15.24 2.70
CA CYS A 88 14.61 15.64 1.45
C CYS A 88 15.41 15.16 0.22
N GLY A 89 16.73 15.27 0.27
CA GLY A 89 17.63 14.80 -0.79
C GLY A 89 17.54 13.29 -0.99
N GLY A 90 17.50 12.51 0.10
CA GLY A 90 17.33 11.07 0.07
C GLY A 90 15.99 10.63 -0.55
N ALA A 91 14.89 11.33 -0.24
CA ALA A 91 13.59 11.05 -0.85
C ALA A 91 13.59 11.30 -2.38
N ILE A 92 14.17 12.41 -2.83
CA ILE A 92 14.26 12.77 -4.26
C ILE A 92 15.22 11.82 -4.99
N ALA A 93 16.34 11.45 -4.38
CA ALA A 93 17.29 10.49 -4.93
C ALA A 93 16.67 9.09 -5.07
N PHE A 94 15.89 8.65 -4.08
CA PHE A 94 15.19 7.37 -4.14
C PHE A 94 14.10 7.37 -5.21
N TRP A 95 13.34 8.47 -5.35
CA TRP A 95 12.32 8.60 -6.39
C TRP A 95 12.90 8.62 -7.81
N SER A 96 14.02 9.33 -8.03
CA SER A 96 14.58 9.53 -9.38
C SER A 96 15.35 8.32 -9.91
N VAL A 97 16.20 7.71 -9.09
CA VAL A 97 17.06 6.59 -9.51
C VAL A 97 17.04 5.42 -8.54
N GLY A 98 16.75 5.65 -7.25
CA GLY A 98 16.83 4.58 -6.24
C GLY A 98 15.80 3.47 -6.42
N TYR A 99 14.56 3.79 -6.81
CA TYR A 99 13.54 2.78 -7.09
C TYR A 99 13.94 1.89 -8.26
N ALA A 100 14.45 2.50 -9.34
CA ALA A 100 14.93 1.78 -10.51
C ALA A 100 16.15 0.88 -10.20
N PHE A 101 17.06 1.29 -9.32
CA PHE A 101 18.19 0.45 -8.92
C PHE A 101 17.83 -0.64 -7.90
N ALA A 102 16.89 -0.37 -7.00
CA ALA A 102 16.51 -1.31 -5.94
C ALA A 102 15.55 -2.41 -6.43
N TYR A 103 14.66 -2.09 -7.37
CA TYR A 103 13.59 -2.98 -7.84
C TYR A 103 13.59 -3.19 -9.37
N GLY A 104 14.51 -2.58 -10.12
CA GLY A 104 14.50 -2.61 -11.60
C GLY A 104 15.01 -3.90 -12.24
N GLY A 105 15.01 -5.03 -11.52
CA GLY A 105 15.49 -6.33 -12.01
C GLY A 105 14.42 -7.42 -12.12
N ASP A 106 13.19 -7.17 -11.65
CA ASP A 106 12.15 -8.19 -11.59
C ASP A 106 11.41 -8.26 -12.93
N THR A 107 12.02 -8.93 -13.91
CA THR A 107 11.31 -9.50 -15.06
C THR A 107 10.75 -10.87 -14.65
N GLU A 108 9.57 -10.87 -14.04
CA GLU A 108 8.63 -12.00 -13.98
C GLU A 108 7.22 -11.54 -14.37
#